data_AF-A0AAW6G9M0-F1
#
_entry.id   AF-A0AAW6G9M0-F1
#
_cell.length_a   1.000
_cell.length_b   1.000
_cell.length_c   1.000
_cell.angle_alpha   90.00
_cell.angle_beta   90.00
_cell.angle_gamma   90.00
#
_symmetry.space_group_name_H-M   'P 1'
#
loop_
_entity.id
_entity.type
_entity.pdbx_description
1 polymer ?
#
loop_
_entity_poly.entity_id
_entity_poly.type
_entity_poly.pdbx_seq_one_letter_code
_entity_poly.pdbx_strand_id
1 'polypeptide(L)'
;MTTTNRLFYTVSKRYIQAGTTFKIDVKILLADDCKNNICDWSITADIYEQRKNGRFVWCAGGCCHEEILKRFPQFKMFVDLHLSNHYGAPMYPVENGFYHITNSSKETAINYLRITETEYNLLYQAEDKQYFKYLLYTLGIVERWKRESNEALKKLEELTGQTWENPYKPENERFTLKLTDEERTTITNRINDGYYRPEAVQARKDEEKRKAYEKKTR
;
A
#
# COMPACT_ATOMS: atom_id res chain seq x y z
N MET A 1 16.21 0.14 -25.79
CA MET A 1 15.90 0.66 -24.45
C MET A 1 16.94 0.11 -23.50
N THR A 2 17.43 0.91 -22.55
CA THR A 2 18.38 0.44 -21.53
C THR A 2 17.63 -0.18 -20.37
N THR A 3 18.10 -1.32 -19.89
CA THR A 3 17.52 -1.98 -18.71
C THR A 3 18.12 -1.40 -17.43
N THR A 4 17.32 -1.24 -16.39
CA THR A 4 17.74 -0.74 -15.07
C THR A 4 16.99 -1.43 -13.94
N ASN A 5 17.62 -1.60 -12.79
CA ASN A 5 16.95 -2.04 -11.55
C ASN A 5 16.46 -0.87 -10.70
N ARG A 6 16.81 0.36 -11.09
CA ARG A 6 16.40 1.62 -10.47
C ARG A 6 15.74 2.48 -11.52
N LEU A 7 14.41 2.53 -11.51
CA LEU A 7 13.66 3.37 -12.43
C LEU A 7 13.34 4.70 -11.74
N PHE A 8 13.84 5.80 -12.29
CA PHE A 8 13.77 7.11 -11.63
C PHE A 8 13.39 8.21 -12.62
N TYR A 9 12.39 9.01 -12.26
CA TYR A 9 11.93 10.14 -13.04
C TYR A 9 11.83 11.40 -12.16
N THR A 10 12.24 12.54 -12.71
CA THR A 10 12.10 13.84 -12.05
C THR A 10 11.48 14.85 -12.99
N VAL A 11 10.57 15.67 -12.48
CA VAL A 11 9.97 16.79 -13.22
C VAL A 11 9.78 18.00 -12.32
N SER A 12 9.98 19.18 -12.88
CA SER A 12 9.83 20.45 -12.18
C SER A 12 8.70 21.27 -12.77
N LYS A 13 7.97 22.02 -11.93
CA LYS A 13 6.99 23.02 -12.38
C LYS A 13 7.04 24.26 -11.49
N ARG A 14 7.03 25.43 -12.12
CA ARG A 14 6.83 26.71 -11.41
C ARG A 14 5.35 27.07 -11.38
N TYR A 15 4.92 27.69 -10.30
CA TYR A 15 3.53 28.13 -10.13
C TYR A 15 3.45 29.34 -9.21
N ILE A 16 2.33 30.06 -9.25
CA ILE A 16 2.04 31.19 -8.36
C ILE A 16 0.91 30.77 -7.41
N GLN A 17 1.05 31.08 -6.13
CA GLN A 17 0.02 30.88 -5.11
C GLN A 17 0.01 32.08 -4.17
N ALA A 18 -1.15 32.71 -4.01
CA ALA A 18 -1.33 33.90 -3.20
C ALA A 18 -0.32 35.03 -3.51
N GLY A 19 0.00 35.24 -4.79
CA GLY A 19 0.96 36.26 -5.24
C GLY A 19 2.44 35.88 -5.10
N THR A 20 2.76 34.71 -4.52
CA THR A 20 4.13 34.22 -4.36
C THR A 20 4.44 33.15 -5.40
N THR A 21 5.61 33.23 -6.03
CA THR A 21 6.09 32.22 -6.98
C THR A 21 6.76 31.07 -6.24
N PHE A 22 6.45 29.84 -6.65
CA PHE A 22 7.02 28.61 -6.14
C PHE A 22 7.56 27.74 -7.28
N LYS A 23 8.42 26.78 -6.93
CA LYS A 23 8.87 25.67 -7.77
C LYS A 23 8.63 24.38 -6.99
N ILE A 24 8.02 23.39 -7.64
CA ILE A 24 7.91 22.02 -7.12
C ILE A 24 8.75 21.10 -8.00
N ASP A 25 9.57 20.27 -7.36
CA ASP A 25 10.37 19.23 -8.00
C ASP A 25 9.85 17.88 -7.52
N VAL A 26 9.18 17.14 -8.41
CA VAL A 26 8.61 15.82 -8.12
C VAL A 26 9.60 14.73 -8.52
N LYS A 27 9.80 13.75 -7.65
CA LYS A 27 10.65 12.58 -7.84
C LYS A 27 9.81 11.32 -7.75
N ILE A 28 9.85 10.48 -8.77
CA ILE A 28 9.17 9.17 -8.83
C ILE A 28 10.24 8.10 -8.96
N LEU A 29 10.14 7.04 -8.16
CA LEU A 29 11.14 5.99 -8.05
C LEU A 29 10.49 4.62 -7.90
N LEU A 30 11.05 3.63 -8.58
CA LEU A 30 10.89 2.21 -8.27
C LEU A 30 12.27 1.60 -8.08
N ALA A 31 12.61 1.28 -6.82
CA ALA A 31 13.92 0.73 -6.44
C ALA A 31 13.90 0.15 -5.01
N ASP A 32 14.95 -0.58 -4.63
CA ASP A 32 15.20 -0.97 -3.24
C ASP A 32 16.19 0.02 -2.58
N ASP A 33 15.69 1.19 -2.15
CA ASP A 33 16.49 2.17 -1.42
C ASP A 33 16.79 1.73 0.04
N CYS A 34 15.96 0.86 0.60
CA CYS A 34 16.11 0.36 1.97
C CYS A 34 17.10 -0.81 2.08
N LYS A 35 17.52 -1.39 0.96
CA LYS A 35 18.35 -2.60 0.86
C LYS A 35 17.74 -3.78 1.63
N ASN A 36 16.43 -3.93 1.54
CA ASN A 36 15.65 -4.94 2.25
C ASN A 36 15.21 -6.11 1.34
N ASN A 37 15.75 -6.17 0.12
CA ASN A 37 15.45 -7.16 -0.91
C ASN A 37 14.00 -7.09 -1.42
N ILE A 38 13.43 -5.88 -1.50
CA ILE A 38 12.18 -5.65 -2.22
C ILE A 38 12.24 -4.25 -2.84
N CYS A 39 11.83 -4.11 -4.10
CA CYS A 39 11.71 -2.79 -4.70
C CYS A 39 10.34 -2.19 -4.38
N ASP A 40 10.34 -0.94 -3.93
CA ASP A 40 9.16 -0.20 -3.54
C ASP A 40 8.96 1.04 -4.41
N TRP A 41 7.69 1.41 -4.57
CA TRP A 41 7.26 2.64 -5.21
C TRP A 41 7.43 3.83 -4.26
N SER A 42 8.07 4.88 -4.75
CA SER A 42 8.19 6.15 -4.04
C SER A 42 7.83 7.32 -4.94
N ILE A 43 7.05 8.26 -4.42
CA ILE A 43 6.83 9.57 -5.03
C ILE A 43 6.93 10.62 -3.94
N THR A 44 7.77 11.62 -4.19
CA THR A 44 8.02 12.71 -3.25
C THR A 44 8.15 14.02 -4.01
N ALA A 45 8.10 15.13 -3.28
CA ALA A 45 8.41 16.44 -3.83
C ALA A 45 9.28 17.28 -2.90
N ASP A 46 10.06 18.16 -3.51
CA ASP A 46 10.68 19.31 -2.84
C ASP A 46 10.02 20.59 -3.37
N ILE A 47 9.62 21.48 -2.47
CA ILE A 47 8.94 22.74 -2.77
C ILE A 47 9.84 23.91 -2.35
N TYR A 48 9.98 24.87 -3.27
CA TYR A 48 10.80 26.04 -3.09
C TYR A 48 9.97 27.31 -3.32
N GLU A 49 10.14 28.30 -2.45
CA GLU A 49 9.55 29.64 -2.59
C GLU A 49 10.57 30.59 -3.21
N GLN A 50 10.13 31.41 -4.17
CA GLN A 50 10.94 32.48 -4.73
C GLN A 50 10.92 33.71 -3.81
N ARG A 51 12.08 34.10 -3.30
CA ARG A 51 12.25 35.32 -2.50
C ARG A 51 12.30 36.56 -3.41
N LYS A 52 12.16 37.75 -2.80
CA LYS A 52 12.20 39.05 -3.51
C LYS A 52 13.46 39.27 -4.35
N ASN A 53 14.58 38.68 -3.96
CA ASN A 53 15.85 38.72 -4.71
C ASN A 53 15.92 37.68 -5.86
N GLY A 54 14.81 37.02 -6.19
CA GLY A 54 14.71 36.03 -7.26
C GLY A 54 15.19 34.62 -6.89
N ARG A 55 15.83 34.42 -5.72
CA ARG A 55 16.34 33.12 -5.27
C ARG A 55 15.22 32.20 -4.82
N PHE A 56 15.28 30.93 -5.22
CA PHE A 56 14.44 29.86 -4.69
C PHE A 56 15.04 29.31 -3.39
N VAL A 57 14.22 29.25 -2.34
CA VAL A 57 14.58 28.73 -1.02
C VAL A 57 13.64 27.58 -0.67
N TRP A 58 14.20 26.45 -0.23
CA TRP A 58 13.42 25.27 0.16
C TRP A 58 12.50 25.62 1.33
N CYS A 59 11.24 25.20 1.26
CA CYS A 59 10.24 25.46 2.31
C CYS A 59 9.49 24.21 2.77
N ALA A 60 9.36 23.19 1.94
CA ALA A 60 8.71 21.93 2.30
C ALA A 60 9.23 20.79 1.42
N GLY A 61 9.11 19.55 1.93
CA GLY A 61 9.36 18.36 1.14
C GLY A 61 8.86 17.09 1.81
N GLY A 62 8.96 15.95 1.10
CA GLY A 62 8.46 14.65 1.55
C GLY A 62 7.39 14.11 0.60
N CYS A 63 6.39 13.39 1.13
CA CYS A 63 5.33 12.78 0.31
C CYS A 63 4.56 13.85 -0.50
N CYS A 64 4.15 14.94 0.16
CA CYS A 64 3.49 16.11 -0.45
C CYS A 64 2.36 15.77 -1.45
N HIS A 65 1.63 14.66 -1.23
CA HIS A 65 0.70 14.10 -2.21
C HIS A 65 -0.33 15.12 -2.73
N GLU A 66 -0.93 15.91 -1.84
CA GLU A 66 -1.92 16.93 -2.21
C GLU A 66 -1.33 17.99 -3.16
N GLU A 67 -0.14 18.52 -2.84
CA GLU A 67 0.53 19.50 -3.71
C GLU A 67 1.00 18.88 -5.02
N ILE A 68 1.45 17.62 -5.01
CA ILE A 68 1.80 16.90 -6.24
C ILE A 68 0.56 16.78 -7.13
N LEU A 69 -0.56 16.30 -6.61
CA LEU A 69 -1.79 16.09 -7.40
C LEU A 69 -2.42 17.41 -7.88
N LYS A 70 -2.28 18.49 -7.12
CA LYS A 70 -2.72 19.82 -7.55
C LYS A 70 -1.96 20.32 -8.78
N ARG A 71 -0.69 19.92 -8.96
CA ARG A 71 0.17 20.41 -10.07
C ARG A 71 0.38 19.39 -11.19
N PHE A 72 0.32 18.12 -10.85
CA PHE A 72 0.50 16.95 -11.70
C PHE A 72 -0.58 15.91 -11.40
N PRO A 73 -1.86 16.18 -11.73
CA PRO A 73 -2.96 15.25 -11.46
C PRO A 73 -2.77 13.89 -12.13
N GLN A 74 -2.02 13.82 -13.24
CA GLN A 74 -1.67 12.58 -13.92
C GLN A 74 -0.79 11.63 -13.08
N PHE A 75 -0.18 12.10 -11.98
CA PHE A 75 0.64 11.27 -11.09
C PHE A 75 -0.15 10.55 -10.01
N LYS A 76 -1.49 10.59 -10.04
CA LYS A 76 -2.34 9.85 -9.10
C LYS A 76 -1.96 8.39 -8.96
N MET A 77 -1.68 7.68 -10.06
CA MET A 77 -1.28 6.27 -9.99
C MET A 77 -0.01 6.04 -9.16
N PHE A 78 0.96 6.96 -9.19
CA PHE A 78 2.19 6.84 -8.41
C PHE A 78 1.99 7.22 -6.95
N VAL A 79 1.11 8.20 -6.68
CA VAL A 79 0.70 8.57 -5.31
C VAL A 79 -0.02 7.41 -4.63
N ASP A 80 -0.94 6.75 -5.33
CA ASP A 80 -1.70 5.62 -4.79
C ASP A 80 -0.79 4.42 -4.47
N LEU A 81 0.32 4.27 -5.20
CA LEU A 81 1.31 3.21 -4.99
C LEU A 81 2.41 3.59 -4.00
N HIS A 82 2.46 4.82 -3.47
CA HIS A 82 3.52 5.23 -2.56
C HIS A 82 3.66 4.24 -1.38
N LEU A 83 4.88 3.77 -1.11
CA LEU A 83 5.22 2.76 -0.08
C LEU A 83 4.66 1.35 -0.34
N SER A 84 4.16 1.09 -1.55
CA SER A 84 3.80 -0.25 -1.99
C SER A 84 4.98 -0.90 -2.72
N ASN A 85 5.12 -2.21 -2.60
CA ASN A 85 6.16 -2.95 -3.33
C ASN A 85 5.89 -3.01 -4.85
N HIS A 86 6.79 -3.57 -5.65
CA HIS A 86 6.57 -3.72 -7.11
C HIS A 86 5.42 -4.66 -7.48
N TYR A 87 4.88 -5.42 -6.52
CA TYR A 87 3.61 -6.12 -6.69
C TYR A 87 2.38 -5.25 -6.42
N GLY A 88 2.60 -3.98 -6.07
CA GLY A 88 1.59 -3.03 -5.65
C GLY A 88 1.08 -3.27 -4.23
N ALA A 89 1.52 -4.30 -3.50
CA ALA A 89 0.99 -4.55 -2.17
C ALA A 89 1.50 -3.47 -1.19
N PRO A 90 0.62 -2.88 -0.35
CA PRO A 90 1.06 -1.93 0.67
C PRO A 90 1.93 -2.63 1.73
N MET A 91 2.75 -1.86 2.43
CA MET A 91 3.73 -2.37 3.39
C MET A 91 3.11 -3.15 4.57
N TYR A 92 3.36 -4.46 4.69
CA TYR A 92 2.70 -5.35 5.67
C TYR A 92 1.17 -5.38 5.49
N PRO A 93 0.68 -5.89 4.34
CA PRO A 93 -0.74 -5.77 3.97
C PRO A 93 -1.66 -6.53 4.93
N VAL A 94 -1.19 -7.61 5.56
CA VAL A 94 -1.99 -8.38 6.54
C VAL A 94 -1.94 -7.72 7.91
N GLU A 95 -0.76 -7.39 8.42
CA GLU A 95 -0.61 -6.84 9.77
C GLU A 95 -1.21 -5.44 9.89
N ASN A 96 -0.78 -4.52 9.02
CA ASN A 96 -1.28 -3.15 9.02
C ASN A 96 -2.71 -3.08 8.49
N GLY A 97 -3.05 -3.90 7.49
CA GLY A 97 -4.42 -3.97 6.97
C GLY A 97 -5.42 -4.41 8.03
N PHE A 98 -5.12 -5.49 8.74
CA PHE A 98 -5.97 -5.97 9.83
C PHE A 98 -6.04 -4.95 10.98
N TYR A 99 -4.92 -4.30 11.32
CA TYR A 99 -4.90 -3.23 12.31
C TYR A 99 -5.81 -2.06 11.92
N HIS A 100 -5.74 -1.57 10.69
CA HIS A 100 -6.55 -0.44 10.24
C HIS A 100 -8.04 -0.77 10.17
N ILE A 101 -8.38 -1.97 9.71
CA ILE A 101 -9.77 -2.46 9.68
C ILE A 101 -10.39 -2.50 11.08
N THR A 102 -9.59 -2.85 12.10
CA THR A 102 -10.08 -3.05 13.48
C THR A 102 -9.96 -1.81 14.37
N ASN A 103 -8.95 -0.96 14.16
CA ASN A 103 -8.59 0.12 15.10
C ASN A 103 -8.58 1.53 14.49
N SER A 104 -8.71 1.67 13.16
CA SER A 104 -8.68 2.97 12.48
C SER A 104 -10.05 3.32 11.90
N SER A 105 -10.16 4.52 11.31
CA SER A 105 -11.37 4.88 10.57
C SER A 105 -11.51 4.01 9.33
N LYS A 106 -12.77 3.83 8.89
CA LYS A 106 -13.10 3.16 7.64
C LYS A 106 -12.35 3.75 6.45
N GLU A 107 -12.28 5.07 6.38
CA GLU A 107 -11.56 5.80 5.33
C GLU A 107 -10.06 5.46 5.33
N THR A 108 -9.41 5.41 6.49
CA THR A 108 -7.99 5.03 6.59
C THR A 108 -7.75 3.62 6.04
N ALA A 109 -8.59 2.65 6.41
CA ALA A 109 -8.46 1.28 5.93
C ALA A 109 -8.71 1.15 4.42
N ILE A 110 -9.75 1.84 3.92
CA ILE A 110 -10.09 1.90 2.49
C ILE A 110 -8.93 2.47 1.68
N ASN A 111 -8.36 3.59 2.13
CA ASN A 111 -7.26 4.26 1.45
C ASN A 111 -5.97 3.42 1.50
N TYR A 112 -5.66 2.85 2.66
CA TYR A 112 -4.45 2.04 2.85
C TYR A 112 -4.46 0.75 2.00
N LEU A 113 -5.58 0.04 1.97
CA LEU A 113 -5.72 -1.21 1.20
C LEU A 113 -6.13 -0.96 -0.26
N ARG A 114 -6.49 0.27 -0.63
CA ARG A 114 -7.07 0.62 -1.95
C ARG A 114 -8.24 -0.29 -2.33
N ILE A 115 -9.21 -0.37 -1.42
CA ILE A 115 -10.40 -1.24 -1.54
C ILE A 115 -11.68 -0.42 -1.61
N THR A 116 -12.75 -1.05 -2.08
CA THR A 116 -14.09 -0.49 -2.05
C THR A 116 -14.72 -0.60 -0.65
N GLU A 117 -15.79 0.16 -0.42
CA GLU A 117 -16.59 0.04 0.80
C GLU A 117 -17.18 -1.36 1.00
N THR A 118 -17.61 -2.02 -0.09
CA THR A 118 -18.12 -3.40 -0.03
C THR A 118 -17.03 -4.37 0.42
N GLU A 119 -15.84 -4.26 -0.15
CA GLU A 119 -14.69 -5.09 0.24
C GLU A 119 -14.27 -4.82 1.68
N TYR A 120 -14.28 -3.55 2.13
CA TYR A 120 -14.05 -3.20 3.53
C TYR A 120 -15.03 -3.92 4.45
N ASN A 121 -16.34 -3.91 4.13
CA ASN A 121 -17.34 -4.54 4.99
C ASN A 121 -17.13 -6.06 5.09
N LEU A 122 -16.67 -6.71 4.03
CA LEU A 122 -16.33 -8.14 4.04
C LEU A 122 -15.06 -8.42 4.85
N LEU A 123 -14.02 -7.60 4.68
CA LEU A 123 -12.77 -7.71 5.42
C LEU A 123 -12.94 -7.40 6.91
N TYR A 124 -13.86 -6.50 7.27
CA TYR A 124 -14.19 -6.16 8.66
C TYR A 124 -14.80 -7.34 9.43
N GLN A 125 -15.41 -8.28 8.73
CA GLN A 125 -15.94 -9.52 9.32
C GLN A 125 -14.85 -10.58 9.56
N ALA A 126 -13.60 -10.31 9.15
CA ALA A 126 -12.52 -11.26 9.37
C ALA A 126 -12.17 -11.34 10.87
N GLU A 127 -12.43 -12.49 11.48
CA GLU A 127 -12.14 -12.72 12.90
C GLU A 127 -10.63 -12.84 13.21
N ASP A 128 -9.83 -13.24 12.22
CA ASP A 128 -8.39 -13.41 12.37
C ASP A 128 -7.61 -13.02 11.11
N LYS A 129 -6.29 -12.87 11.27
CA LYS A 129 -5.38 -12.49 10.19
C LYS A 129 -5.30 -13.52 9.06
N GLN A 130 -5.52 -14.81 9.33
CA GLN A 130 -5.47 -15.84 8.29
C GLN A 130 -6.70 -15.75 7.39
N TYR A 131 -7.88 -15.55 7.98
CA TYR A 131 -9.10 -15.33 7.20
C TYR A 131 -9.06 -13.99 6.46
N PHE A 132 -8.56 -12.93 7.11
CA PHE A 132 -8.32 -11.64 6.45
C PHE A 132 -7.41 -11.78 5.23
N LYS A 133 -6.27 -12.45 5.39
CA LYS A 133 -5.34 -12.77 4.30
C LYS A 133 -6.03 -13.54 3.18
N TYR A 134 -6.81 -14.57 3.51
CA TYR A 134 -7.59 -15.32 2.53
C TYR A 134 -8.54 -14.42 1.73
N LEU A 135 -9.26 -13.52 2.41
CA LEU A 135 -10.18 -12.58 1.76
C LEU A 135 -9.46 -11.61 0.81
N LEU A 136 -8.25 -11.13 1.15
CA LEU A 136 -7.46 -10.30 0.22
C LEU A 136 -7.25 -11.00 -1.14
N TYR A 137 -7.02 -12.32 -1.13
CA TYR A 137 -6.88 -13.10 -2.37
C TYR A 137 -8.22 -13.37 -3.05
N THR A 138 -9.21 -13.85 -2.29
CA THR A 138 -10.50 -14.30 -2.85
C THR A 138 -11.33 -13.14 -3.41
N LEU A 139 -11.18 -11.94 -2.87
CA LEU A 139 -11.82 -10.71 -3.38
C LEU A 139 -11.06 -10.09 -4.57
N GLY A 140 -9.94 -10.68 -5.02
CA GLY A 140 -9.15 -10.16 -6.13
C GLY A 140 -8.38 -8.87 -5.82
N ILE A 141 -8.19 -8.53 -4.53
CA ILE A 141 -7.50 -7.31 -4.10
C ILE A 141 -6.01 -7.41 -4.42
N VAL A 142 -5.38 -8.56 -4.13
CA VAL A 142 -3.95 -8.79 -4.43
C VAL A 142 -3.68 -8.73 -5.94
N GLU A 143 -4.59 -9.27 -6.75
CA GLU A 143 -4.48 -9.20 -8.21
C GLU A 143 -4.60 -7.75 -8.71
N ARG A 144 -5.54 -6.99 -8.16
CA ARG A 144 -5.74 -5.57 -8.49
C ARG A 144 -4.50 -4.74 -8.18
N TRP A 145 -3.89 -4.92 -7.01
CA TRP A 145 -2.63 -4.26 -6.67
C TRP A 145 -1.53 -4.54 -7.70
N LYS A 146 -1.41 -5.79 -8.16
CA LYS A 146 -0.41 -6.13 -9.19
C LYS A 146 -0.71 -5.45 -10.52
N ARG A 147 -1.99 -5.38 -10.91
CA ARG A 147 -2.41 -4.67 -12.12
C ARG A 147 -2.08 -3.19 -12.05
N GLU A 148 -2.44 -2.52 -10.95
CA GLU A 148 -2.13 -1.09 -10.70
C GLU A 148 -0.62 -0.83 -10.79
N SER A 149 0.19 -1.66 -10.13
CA SER A 149 1.66 -1.56 -10.18
C SER A 149 2.21 -1.76 -11.59
N ASN A 150 1.69 -2.74 -12.34
CA ASN A 150 2.13 -2.99 -13.71
C ASN A 150 1.75 -1.83 -14.66
N GLU A 151 0.61 -1.18 -14.46
CA GLU A 151 0.19 0.00 -15.21
C GLU A 151 1.12 1.19 -14.92
N ALA A 152 1.43 1.44 -13.64
CA ALA A 152 2.37 2.47 -13.24
C ALA A 152 3.80 2.19 -13.74
N LEU A 153 4.23 0.93 -13.76
CA LEU A 153 5.52 0.52 -14.30
C LEU A 153 5.64 0.91 -15.77
N LYS A 154 4.69 0.51 -16.61
CA LYS A 154 4.68 0.89 -18.03
C LYS A 154 4.75 2.40 -18.20
N LYS A 155 3.99 3.15 -17.39
CA LYS A 155 4.00 4.60 -17.45
C LYS A 155 5.37 5.19 -17.07
N LEU A 156 6.03 4.65 -16.05
CA LEU A 156 7.34 5.13 -15.63
C LEU A 156 8.43 4.76 -16.64
N GLU A 157 8.33 3.59 -17.28
CA GLU A 157 9.22 3.18 -18.38
C GLU A 157 9.08 4.13 -19.58
N GLU A 158 7.84 4.50 -19.94
CA GLU A 158 7.58 5.52 -20.98
C GLU A 158 8.19 6.88 -20.64
N LEU A 159 8.08 7.31 -19.38
CA LEU A 159 8.60 8.61 -18.92
C LEU A 159 10.14 8.65 -18.91
N THR A 160 10.79 7.51 -18.73
CA THR A 160 12.25 7.40 -18.58
C THR A 160 12.95 6.93 -19.86
N GLY A 161 12.24 6.24 -20.76
CA GLY A 161 12.83 5.55 -21.91
C GLY A 161 13.65 4.30 -21.53
N GLN A 162 13.49 3.81 -20.30
CA GLN A 162 14.20 2.67 -19.74
C GLN A 162 13.22 1.52 -19.47
N THR A 163 13.72 0.29 -19.44
CA THR A 163 12.96 -0.89 -19.01
C THR A 163 13.42 -1.28 -17.61
N TRP A 164 12.48 -1.58 -16.71
CA TRP A 164 12.82 -2.03 -15.37
C TRP A 164 12.98 -3.55 -15.33
N GLU A 165 14.02 -4.00 -14.64
CA GLU A 165 14.24 -5.41 -14.33
C GLU A 165 14.39 -5.57 -12.82
N ASN A 166 13.65 -6.53 -12.26
CA ASN A 166 13.75 -6.84 -10.84
C ASN A 166 15.17 -7.36 -10.54
N PRO A 167 15.93 -6.73 -9.63
CA PRO A 167 17.27 -7.20 -9.27
C PRO A 167 17.26 -8.51 -8.46
N TYR A 168 16.09 -8.97 -8.00
CA TYR A 168 15.96 -10.15 -7.14
C TYR A 168 15.20 -11.28 -7.84
N LYS A 169 15.59 -12.51 -7.49
CA LYS A 169 14.76 -13.68 -7.76
C LYS A 169 13.58 -13.74 -6.78
N PRO A 170 12.40 -14.23 -7.17
CA PRO A 170 11.20 -14.26 -6.32
C PRO A 170 11.37 -14.96 -4.96
N GLU A 171 12.29 -15.92 -4.86
CA GLU A 171 12.63 -16.62 -3.61
C GLU A 171 13.44 -15.77 -2.62
N ASN A 172 14.15 -14.74 -3.12
CA ASN A 172 14.99 -13.85 -2.32
C ASN A 172 14.26 -12.59 -1.86
N GLU A 173 13.06 -12.33 -2.41
CA GLU A 173 12.27 -11.15 -2.11
C GLU A 173 11.59 -11.27 -0.75
N ARG A 174 11.86 -10.29 0.11
CA ARG A 174 11.26 -10.20 1.44
C ARG A 174 9.90 -9.51 1.37
N PHE A 175 9.09 -9.72 2.40
CA PHE A 175 7.81 -9.04 2.59
C PHE A 175 6.80 -9.25 1.44
N THR A 176 6.97 -10.34 0.68
CA THR A 176 6.04 -10.74 -0.37
C THR A 176 4.84 -11.44 0.25
N LEU A 177 3.64 -10.94 -0.04
CA LEU A 177 2.40 -11.60 0.38
C LEU A 177 2.20 -12.86 -0.48
N LYS A 178 2.09 -14.01 0.18
CA LYS A 178 1.87 -15.32 -0.45
C LYS A 178 0.79 -16.07 0.31
N LEU A 179 -0.18 -16.67 -0.38
CA LEU A 179 -1.17 -17.59 0.20
C LEU A 179 -0.87 -19.00 -0.32
N THR A 180 -0.49 -19.91 0.57
CA THR A 180 -0.18 -21.29 0.17
C THR A 180 -1.45 -22.11 -0.04
N ASP A 181 -1.35 -23.23 -0.78
CA ASP A 181 -2.48 -24.14 -0.99
C ASP A 181 -2.94 -24.79 0.33
N GLU A 182 -2.02 -25.04 1.25
CA GLU A 182 -2.31 -25.54 2.59
C GLU A 182 -3.10 -24.51 3.42
N GLU A 183 -2.67 -23.24 3.41
CA GLU A 183 -3.41 -22.15 4.06
C GLU A 183 -4.80 -21.99 3.44
N ARG A 184 -4.88 -22.00 2.11
CA ARG A 184 -6.16 -21.92 1.37
C ARG A 184 -7.10 -23.05 1.76
N THR A 185 -6.60 -24.28 1.77
CA THR A 185 -7.38 -25.48 2.12
C THR A 185 -7.85 -25.41 3.57
N THR A 186 -6.96 -25.04 4.49
CA THR A 186 -7.29 -24.90 5.92
C THR A 186 -8.41 -23.89 6.14
N ILE A 187 -8.32 -22.71 5.52
CA ILE A 187 -9.35 -21.67 5.67
C ILE A 187 -10.65 -22.07 4.99
N THR A 188 -10.59 -22.72 3.82
CA THR A 188 -11.78 -23.23 3.11
C THR A 188 -12.53 -24.26 3.95
N ASN A 189 -11.82 -25.20 4.58
CA ASN A 189 -12.42 -26.18 5.48
C ASN A 189 -13.09 -25.50 6.67
N ARG A 190 -12.41 -24.55 7.32
CA ARG A 190 -13.00 -23.75 8.42
C ARG A 190 -14.28 -23.02 7.98
N ILE A 191 -14.31 -22.45 6.78
CA ILE A 191 -15.52 -21.81 6.23
C ILE A 191 -16.65 -22.84 6.09
N ASN A 192 -16.37 -23.99 5.48
CA ASN A 192 -17.36 -25.06 5.25
C ASN A 192 -17.91 -25.62 6.57
N ASP A 193 -17.06 -25.78 7.57
CA ASP A 193 -17.41 -26.27 8.91
C ASP A 193 -18.17 -25.20 9.73
N GLY A 194 -18.37 -24.00 9.18
CA GLY A 194 -19.07 -22.91 9.84
C GLY A 194 -18.27 -22.22 10.94
N TYR A 195 -16.95 -22.39 10.98
CA TYR A 195 -16.06 -21.80 11.99
C TYR A 195 -16.19 -20.27 12.07
N TYR A 196 -16.39 -19.60 10.93
CA TYR A 196 -16.56 -18.14 10.86
C TYR A 196 -18.02 -17.68 10.91
N ARG A 197 -18.98 -18.58 11.17
CA ARG A 197 -20.38 -18.17 11.36
C ARG A 197 -20.53 -17.36 12.65
N PRO A 198 -21.40 -16.33 12.68
CA PRO A 198 -21.58 -15.48 13.86
C PRO A 198 -21.83 -16.26 15.16
N GLU A 199 -22.61 -17.33 15.11
CA GLU A 199 -22.93 -18.15 16.29
C GLU A 199 -21.70 -18.89 16.82
N ALA A 200 -20.89 -19.47 15.92
CA ALA A 200 -19.67 -20.18 16.27
C ALA A 200 -18.61 -19.24 16.84
N VAL A 201 -18.51 -18.03 16.28
CA VAL A 201 -17.63 -16.96 16.77
C VAL A 201 -18.04 -16.53 18.18
N GLN A 202 -19.33 -16.26 18.37
CA GLN A 202 -19.85 -15.81 19.67
C GLN A 202 -19.64 -16.88 20.75
N ALA A 203 -19.90 -18.15 20.44
CA ALA A 203 -19.66 -19.27 21.35
C ALA A 203 -18.20 -19.34 21.82
N ARG A 204 -17.22 -19.13 20.92
CA ARG A 204 -15.80 -19.10 21.28
C ARG A 204 -15.46 -17.92 22.20
N LYS A 205 -15.97 -16.72 21.88
CA LYS A 205 -15.75 -15.51 22.70
C LYS A 205 -16.32 -15.68 24.11
N ASP A 206 -17.48 -16.32 24.25
CA ASP A 206 -18.09 -16.58 25.55
C ASP A 206 -17.34 -17.65 26.34
N GLU A 207 -16.85 -18.70 25.67
CA GLU A 207 -15.99 -19.71 26.29
C GLU A 207 -14.67 -19.12 26.80
N GLU A 208 -14.02 -18.25 26.02
CA GLU A 208 -12.79 -17.55 26.42
C GLU A 208 -13.01 -16.65 27.64
N LYS A 209 -14.10 -15.89 27.67
CA LYS A 209 -14.48 -15.07 28.83
C LYS A 209 -14.67 -15.92 30.09
N ARG A 210 -15.34 -17.07 29.97
CA ARG A 210 -15.53 -18.01 31.09
C ARG A 210 -14.19 -18.55 31.60
N LYS A 211 -13.32 -19.03 30.71
CA LYS A 211 -11.97 -19.52 31.08
C LYS A 211 -11.12 -18.44 31.76
N ALA A 212 -11.19 -17.20 31.26
CA ALA A 212 -10.47 -16.07 31.85
C ALA A 212 -10.99 -15.73 33.26
N TYR A 213 -12.30 -15.84 33.49
CA TYR A 213 -12.91 -15.64 34.81
C TYR A 213 -12.49 -16.74 35.80
N GLU A 214 -12.53 -18.02 35.39
CA GLU A 214 -12.10 -19.16 36.20
C GLU A 214 -10.62 -19.09 36.60
N LYS A 215 -9.76 -18.57 35.70
CA LYS A 215 -8.33 -18.38 35.99
C LYS A 215 -8.05 -17.23 36.97
N LYS A 216 -8.94 -16.22 37.06
CA LYS A 216 -8.81 -15.11 38.00
C LYS A 216 -9.37 -15.43 39.39
N THR A 217 -10.21 -16.45 39.49
CA THR A 217 -10.86 -16.89 40.74
C THR A 217 -10.16 -18.08 41.41
N ARG A 218 -9.09 -18.61 40.79
CA ARG A 218 -8.10 -19.51 41.40
C ARG A 218 -6.88 -18.71 41.83
#